data_AF-A0A9D5GV15-F1
#
_entry.id   AF-A0A9D5GV15-F1
#
_cell.length_a   1.000
_cell.length_b   1.000
_cell.length_c   1.000
_cell.angle_alpha   90.00
_cell.angle_beta   90.00
_cell.angle_gamma   90.00
#
_symmetry.space_group_name_H-M   'P 1'
#
loop_
_entity.id
_entity.type
_entity.pdbx_description
1 polymer ?
#
loop_
_entity_poly.entity_id
_entity_poly.type
_entity_poly.pdbx_seq_one_letter_code
_entity_poly.pdbx_strand_id
1 'polypeptide(L)'
;MVDSLAAGMSGLNFEDTGDDDNYEFGKGDFTEHACCYCGVSNLACVVRCNVPSCRKWFCNSRGNTSESHIVNYLVREKHKEVWLHKDSPLGEAILECYNCGCRNVFLFGFISAKTESVVVILCREPCLSVNALKDMNWDLSQWCPLIDDRCFLQWLVKIPSEQEQLKARQISAQQINKVEELWKTNPDVSFEDLEKPGVDDEPQSVALKYEDACQYQNVFAPIFKLEADYEKMLKESQSKDNVTIRWDFGLNKKRVAYFVFPKKDNELRLVPGDELRWRYSGEAAHPSWQSMGHVIKLTAQEEVALELRASQGVPVDVNHGFSVDFVWKSTSFDRMQGATKTFAVDETSVSGPISLIQGPPGTGITVTSSALVYHMAKQGQGQVVRPYAKSREAVSSPVENLTLHYQVRHLDTSDKSELHKLQQLKDEQGELSSSDVSLHFKRISGFLNTAAQFVVAAVTGYFHSIACAANSKGVDGSLQDILSPFNTMVQPWSYCRSSNGPNERIFPS
;
A
#
# COMPACT_ATOMS: atom_id res chain seq x y z
N MET A 1 -7.19 -61.53 -7.22
CA MET A 1 -6.79 -61.37 -8.63
C MET A 1 -5.58 -60.44 -8.68
N VAL A 2 -4.45 -60.90 -8.13
CA VAL A 2 -3.19 -60.15 -8.03
C VAL A 2 -2.03 -60.98 -8.61
N ASP A 3 -2.33 -61.91 -9.53
CA ASP A 3 -1.37 -62.90 -10.05
C ASP A 3 -1.45 -63.05 -11.58
N SER A 4 -1.41 -61.96 -12.36
CA SER A 4 -1.39 -62.10 -13.83
C SER A 4 -0.58 -61.08 -14.62
N LEU A 5 0.34 -60.32 -14.01
CA LEU A 5 1.23 -59.45 -14.79
C LEU A 5 2.73 -59.52 -14.40
N ALA A 6 3.14 -60.54 -13.64
CA ALA A 6 4.54 -60.73 -13.22
C ALA A 6 5.32 -61.81 -14.00
N ALA A 7 4.82 -62.25 -15.17
CA ALA A 7 5.50 -63.24 -16.02
C ALA A 7 5.59 -62.74 -17.47
N GLY A 8 6.54 -61.84 -17.71
CA GLY A 8 6.80 -61.26 -19.03
C GLY A 8 8.20 -60.67 -19.13
N MET A 9 9.17 -61.31 -18.47
CA MET A 9 10.60 -61.07 -18.73
C MET A 9 11.17 -62.30 -19.44
N SER A 10 12.19 -62.05 -20.24
CA SER A 10 13.21 -62.96 -20.78
C SER A 10 13.01 -63.48 -22.20
N GLY A 11 13.71 -62.82 -23.13
CA GLY A 11 14.03 -63.42 -24.42
C GLY A 11 14.20 -62.43 -25.56
N LEU A 12 15.08 -61.43 -25.44
CA LEU A 12 15.81 -60.89 -26.59
C LEU A 12 17.21 -60.43 -26.12
N ASN A 13 18.21 -61.26 -26.42
CA ASN A 13 19.63 -60.90 -26.42
C ASN A 13 19.87 -59.82 -27.46
N PHE A 14 20.63 -58.78 -27.11
CA PHE A 14 21.30 -57.95 -28.11
C PHE A 14 22.80 -58.00 -27.83
N GLU A 15 23.55 -58.36 -28.87
CA GLU A 15 24.99 -58.52 -28.83
C GLU A 15 25.69 -57.17 -28.62
N ASP A 16 26.73 -57.27 -27.81
CA ASP A 16 27.76 -56.28 -27.53
C ASP A 16 28.43 -55.83 -28.84
N THR A 17 28.30 -54.54 -29.17
CA THR A 17 29.22 -53.83 -30.05
C THR A 17 29.64 -52.57 -29.31
N GLY A 18 30.81 -52.64 -28.68
CA GLY A 18 31.44 -51.51 -28.04
C GLY A 18 31.76 -50.41 -29.05
N ASP A 19 31.57 -49.16 -28.61
CA ASP A 19 32.68 -48.22 -28.58
C ASP A 19 32.46 -47.23 -27.42
N ASP A 20 33.58 -46.99 -26.77
CA ASP A 20 33.81 -46.26 -25.53
C ASP A 20 33.70 -44.75 -25.80
N ASP A 21 32.71 -44.07 -25.24
CA ASP A 21 32.75 -42.61 -25.06
C ASP A 21 31.99 -42.24 -23.77
N ASN A 22 32.78 -42.16 -22.71
CA ASN A 22 32.47 -41.63 -21.39
C ASN A 22 31.94 -40.19 -21.47
N TYR A 23 30.63 -39.99 -21.60
CA TYR A 23 30.01 -38.68 -21.40
C TYR A 23 29.81 -38.43 -19.90
N GLU A 24 30.79 -37.80 -19.27
CA GLU A 24 30.63 -37.13 -17.98
C GLU A 24 29.40 -36.21 -18.04
N PHE A 25 28.42 -36.47 -17.19
CA PHE A 25 27.28 -35.58 -16.95
C PHE A 25 27.77 -34.34 -16.18
N GLY A 26 28.46 -33.45 -16.90
CA GLY A 26 28.86 -32.14 -16.40
C GLY A 26 27.62 -31.29 -16.13
N LYS A 27 27.56 -30.72 -14.92
CA LYS A 27 26.65 -29.62 -14.54
C LYS A 27 26.57 -28.60 -15.68
N GLY A 28 25.43 -28.51 -16.35
CA GLY A 28 25.21 -27.55 -17.42
C GLY A 28 25.33 -26.12 -16.90
N ASP A 29 26.25 -25.37 -17.49
CA ASP A 29 26.39 -23.92 -17.34
C ASP A 29 25.05 -23.23 -17.60
N PHE A 30 24.62 -22.39 -16.65
CA PHE A 30 23.61 -21.38 -16.92
C PHE A 30 24.15 -20.44 -17.99
N THR A 31 23.48 -20.35 -19.14
CA THR A 31 23.80 -19.32 -20.12
C THR A 31 23.49 -17.96 -19.51
N GLU A 32 24.54 -17.18 -19.19
CA GLU A 32 24.48 -15.88 -18.49
C GLU A 32 23.44 -14.89 -19.07
N HIS A 33 23.12 -15.05 -20.36
CA HIS A 33 22.28 -14.14 -21.15
C HIS A 33 20.87 -14.71 -21.46
N ALA A 34 20.38 -15.69 -20.69
CA ALA A 34 19.07 -16.27 -20.91
C ALA A 34 17.91 -15.46 -20.29
N CYS A 35 16.75 -15.47 -20.94
CA CYS A 35 15.54 -14.87 -20.42
C CYS A 35 15.15 -15.52 -19.08
N CYS A 36 15.06 -14.71 -18.02
CA CYS A 36 14.79 -15.22 -16.67
C CYS A 36 13.43 -15.93 -16.55
N TYR A 37 12.43 -15.59 -17.37
CA TYR A 37 11.12 -16.26 -17.38
C TYR A 37 11.15 -17.60 -18.13
N CYS A 38 11.42 -17.56 -19.44
CA CYS A 38 11.24 -18.73 -20.31
C CYS A 38 12.53 -19.45 -20.73
N GLY A 39 13.70 -18.90 -20.41
CA GLY A 39 15.00 -19.50 -20.72
C GLY A 39 15.52 -19.29 -22.15
N VAL A 40 14.82 -18.52 -22.99
CA VAL A 40 15.34 -18.17 -24.33
C VAL A 40 16.69 -17.46 -24.21
N SER A 41 17.72 -18.00 -24.85
CA SER A 41 19.11 -17.52 -24.77
C SER A 41 19.64 -16.95 -26.09
N ASN A 42 18.80 -16.83 -27.12
CA ASN A 42 19.19 -16.19 -28.38
C ASN A 42 19.50 -14.71 -28.14
N LEU A 43 20.77 -14.33 -28.30
CA LEU A 43 21.33 -13.02 -27.97
C LEU A 43 20.71 -11.86 -28.75
N ALA A 44 20.18 -12.12 -29.94
CA ALA A 44 19.48 -11.11 -30.73
C ALA A 44 18.03 -10.88 -30.25
N CYS A 45 17.51 -11.76 -29.40
CA CYS A 45 16.14 -11.75 -28.91
C CYS A 45 16.00 -11.33 -27.44
N VAL A 46 17.12 -11.12 -26.74
CA VAL A 46 17.16 -10.79 -25.30
C VAL A 46 17.75 -9.42 -25.06
N VAL A 47 17.28 -8.78 -23.99
CA VAL A 47 17.75 -7.47 -23.53
C VAL A 47 17.88 -7.50 -22.01
N ARG A 48 18.90 -6.80 -21.49
CA ARG A 48 19.11 -6.68 -20.05
C ARG A 48 18.41 -5.44 -19.51
N CYS A 49 17.76 -5.57 -18.36
CA CYS A 49 17.38 -4.41 -17.56
C CYS A 49 18.66 -3.70 -17.06
N ASN A 50 18.78 -2.39 -17.29
CA ASN A 50 19.98 -1.63 -16.94
C ASN A 50 19.92 -0.97 -15.55
N VAL A 51 18.94 -1.34 -14.72
CA VAL A 51 18.88 -0.85 -13.34
C VAL A 51 19.94 -1.58 -12.48
N PRO A 52 20.78 -0.85 -11.71
CA PRO A 52 21.91 -1.44 -10.99
C PRO A 52 21.58 -2.62 -10.07
N SER A 53 20.40 -2.60 -9.45
CA SER A 53 19.90 -3.64 -8.53
C SER A 53 19.32 -4.87 -9.21
N CYS A 54 19.07 -4.83 -10.53
CA CYS A 54 18.35 -5.89 -11.25
C CYS A 54 19.29 -6.71 -12.15
N ARG A 55 19.84 -6.08 -13.20
CA ARG A 55 20.70 -6.70 -14.23
C ARG A 55 20.22 -8.03 -14.83
N LYS A 56 18.93 -8.37 -14.72
CA LYS A 56 18.32 -9.58 -15.30
C LYS A 56 18.05 -9.44 -16.80
N TRP A 57 18.06 -10.55 -17.53
CA TRP A 57 17.82 -10.65 -18.98
C TRP A 57 16.41 -11.13 -19.29
N PHE A 58 15.78 -10.55 -20.31
CA PHE A 58 14.44 -10.94 -20.75
C PHE A 58 14.33 -10.94 -22.27
N CYS A 59 13.54 -11.85 -22.82
CA CYS A 59 13.32 -11.92 -24.27
C CYS A 59 12.20 -10.99 -24.74
N ASN A 60 12.14 -10.75 -26.04
CA ASN A 60 11.10 -9.95 -26.68
C ASN A 60 9.89 -10.78 -27.18
N SER A 61 9.73 -12.03 -26.74
CA SER A 61 8.52 -12.82 -27.02
C SER A 61 7.46 -12.62 -25.93
N ARG A 62 6.18 -12.76 -26.32
CA ARG A 62 5.03 -12.84 -25.42
C ARG A 62 4.84 -14.22 -24.81
N GLY A 63 5.29 -15.30 -25.46
CA GLY A 63 4.98 -16.67 -25.00
C GLY A 63 3.47 -16.84 -24.72
N ASN A 64 3.11 -17.18 -23.48
CA ASN A 64 1.71 -17.31 -23.03
C ASN A 64 1.17 -16.06 -22.29
N THR A 65 1.84 -14.91 -22.37
CA THR A 65 1.41 -13.64 -21.78
C THR A 65 0.88 -12.63 -22.80
N SER A 66 0.28 -11.53 -22.33
CA SER A 66 -0.23 -10.44 -23.18
C SER A 66 0.85 -9.47 -23.68
N GLU A 67 1.94 -9.32 -22.95
CA GLU A 67 3.09 -8.47 -23.26
C GLU A 67 4.33 -9.32 -23.51
N SER A 68 5.35 -8.75 -24.16
CA SER A 68 6.66 -9.41 -24.20
C SER A 68 7.28 -9.50 -22.81
N HIS A 69 8.10 -10.52 -22.55
CA HIS A 69 8.71 -10.73 -21.23
C HIS A 69 9.50 -9.51 -20.72
N ILE A 70 10.26 -8.84 -21.58
CA ILE A 70 10.97 -7.61 -21.20
C ILE A 70 10.00 -6.47 -20.87
N VAL A 71 8.96 -6.25 -21.67
CA VAL A 71 8.00 -5.16 -21.41
C VAL A 71 7.19 -5.43 -20.15
N ASN A 72 6.73 -6.67 -19.95
CA ASN A 72 6.04 -7.10 -18.74
C ASN A 72 6.87 -6.77 -17.48
N TYR A 73 8.14 -7.21 -17.49
CA TYR A 73 9.06 -6.99 -16.38
C TYR A 73 9.32 -5.49 -16.11
N LEU A 74 9.62 -4.71 -17.16
CA LEU A 74 9.90 -3.28 -17.02
C LEU A 74 8.70 -2.50 -16.47
N VAL A 75 7.49 -2.83 -16.92
CA VAL A 75 6.26 -2.18 -16.42
C VAL A 75 6.03 -2.51 -14.95
N ARG A 76 6.19 -3.77 -14.57
CA ARG A 76 5.95 -4.22 -13.19
C ARG A 76 6.96 -3.66 -12.20
N GLU A 77 8.25 -3.73 -12.52
CA GLU A 77 9.34 -3.22 -11.67
C GLU A 77 9.54 -1.71 -11.82
N LYS A 78 8.77 -1.06 -12.70
CA LYS A 78 8.89 0.37 -13.06
C LYS A 78 10.29 0.75 -13.54
N HIS A 79 11.03 -0.21 -14.06
CA HIS A 79 12.32 -0.01 -14.65
C HIS A 79 12.15 0.58 -16.06
N LYS A 80 13.05 1.48 -16.44
CA LYS A 80 12.88 2.27 -17.67
C LYS A 80 14.08 2.18 -18.60
N GLU A 81 15.18 1.58 -18.14
CA GLU A 81 16.44 1.54 -18.86
C GLU A 81 16.79 0.12 -19.28
N VAL A 82 17.30 -0.02 -20.50
CA VAL A 82 17.68 -1.31 -21.06
C VAL A 82 19.06 -1.26 -21.72
N TRP A 83 19.69 -2.42 -21.78
CA TRP A 83 21.02 -2.62 -22.34
C TRP A 83 21.02 -3.78 -23.31
N LEU A 84 21.47 -3.51 -24.54
CA LEU A 84 21.57 -4.48 -25.62
C LEU A 84 22.84 -5.30 -25.52
N HIS A 85 22.76 -6.58 -25.88
CA HIS A 85 23.91 -7.46 -25.96
C HIS A 85 24.84 -7.06 -27.13
N LYS A 86 26.14 -7.35 -27.00
CA LYS A 86 27.15 -7.10 -28.06
C LYS A 86 26.84 -7.77 -29.41
N ASP A 87 26.12 -8.89 -29.37
CA ASP A 87 25.70 -9.66 -30.56
C ASP A 87 24.24 -9.33 -30.97
N SER A 88 23.66 -8.27 -30.41
CA SER A 88 22.37 -7.74 -30.87
C SER A 88 22.50 -7.13 -32.27
N PRO A 89 21.38 -6.91 -32.99
CA PRO A 89 21.41 -6.27 -34.32
C PRO A 89 22.11 -4.91 -34.36
N LEU A 90 22.16 -4.19 -33.23
CA LEU A 90 22.80 -2.87 -33.11
C LEU A 90 24.11 -2.88 -32.32
N GLY A 91 24.58 -4.06 -31.90
CA GLY A 91 25.73 -4.19 -31.01
C GLY A 91 25.44 -3.83 -29.55
N GLU A 92 26.49 -3.67 -28.76
CA GLU A 92 26.41 -3.37 -27.33
C GLU A 92 26.06 -1.89 -27.13
N ALA A 93 24.87 -1.62 -26.58
CA ALA A 93 24.42 -0.24 -26.39
C ALA A 93 23.45 -0.09 -25.21
N ILE A 94 23.57 1.02 -24.48
CA ILE A 94 22.50 1.53 -23.62
C ILE A 94 21.58 2.36 -24.51
N LEU A 95 20.28 2.09 -24.50
CA LEU A 95 19.34 2.89 -25.27
C LEU A 95 19.11 4.24 -24.60
N GLU A 96 19.45 5.32 -25.31
CA GLU A 96 19.24 6.69 -24.87
C GLU A 96 18.80 7.61 -26.02
N CYS A 97 18.07 8.66 -25.65
CA CYS A 97 17.61 9.68 -26.59
C CYS A 97 18.81 10.47 -27.12
N TYR A 98 18.95 10.56 -28.44
CA TYR A 98 20.03 11.28 -29.09
C TYR A 98 20.15 12.75 -28.64
N ASN A 99 19.02 13.42 -28.40
CA ASN A 99 18.99 14.85 -28.09
C ASN A 99 19.22 15.17 -26.60
N CYS A 100 18.66 14.40 -25.67
CA CYS A 100 18.68 14.73 -24.24
C CYS A 100 19.35 13.69 -23.34
N GLY A 101 19.78 12.55 -23.88
CA GLY A 101 20.37 11.45 -23.11
C GLY A 101 19.38 10.75 -22.15
N CYS A 102 18.09 11.05 -22.22
CA CYS A 102 17.07 10.35 -21.44
C CYS A 102 17.11 8.85 -21.78
N ARG A 103 17.03 7.98 -20.77
CA ARG A 103 17.12 6.51 -20.88
C ARG A 103 15.80 5.77 -20.75
N ASN A 104 14.67 6.50 -20.76
CA ASN A 104 13.35 5.92 -20.57
C ASN A 104 12.79 5.35 -21.89
N VAL A 105 12.86 4.03 -22.04
CA VAL A 105 12.42 3.32 -23.25
C VAL A 105 10.95 3.54 -23.62
N PHE A 106 10.08 3.81 -22.63
CA PHE A 106 8.65 4.05 -22.87
C PHE A 106 8.37 5.41 -23.52
N LEU A 107 9.35 6.31 -23.52
CA LEU A 107 9.26 7.60 -24.21
C LEU A 107 9.88 7.57 -25.59
N PHE A 108 10.60 6.51 -25.94
CA PHE A 108 11.36 6.46 -27.18
C PHE A 108 10.51 6.12 -28.39
N GLY A 109 10.88 6.75 -29.48
CA GLY A 109 10.55 6.32 -30.82
C GLY A 109 11.72 6.59 -31.74
N PHE A 110 11.56 6.18 -32.98
CA PHE A 110 12.57 6.33 -34.00
C PHE A 110 12.07 7.17 -35.17
N ILE A 111 13.00 7.80 -35.86
CA ILE A 111 12.79 8.45 -37.15
C ILE A 111 13.82 7.88 -38.13
N SER A 112 13.39 7.50 -39.33
CA SER A 112 14.27 7.06 -40.41
C SER A 112 14.76 8.25 -41.23
N ALA A 113 16.06 8.30 -41.51
CA ALA A 113 16.60 9.26 -42.48
C ALA A 113 16.24 8.82 -43.91
N LYS A 114 15.91 9.79 -44.79
CA LYS A 114 15.51 9.50 -46.19
C LYS A 114 16.66 9.02 -47.08
N THR A 115 17.91 9.26 -46.68
CA THR A 115 19.07 9.11 -47.56
C THR A 115 20.12 8.10 -47.06
N GLU A 116 20.01 7.63 -45.82
CA GLU A 116 20.91 6.62 -45.25
C GLU A 116 20.09 5.71 -44.35
N SER A 117 20.44 4.42 -44.25
CA SER A 117 19.82 3.45 -43.33
C SER A 117 20.08 3.74 -41.84
N VAL A 118 20.19 5.01 -41.48
CA VAL A 118 20.46 5.52 -40.15
C VAL A 118 19.12 5.78 -39.46
N VAL A 119 18.97 5.21 -38.28
CA VAL A 119 17.80 5.36 -37.43
C VAL A 119 18.19 6.17 -36.20
N VAL A 120 17.41 7.20 -35.88
CA VAL A 120 17.66 8.06 -34.71
C VAL A 120 16.60 7.83 -33.65
N ILE A 121 17.01 7.58 -32.41
CA ILE A 121 16.12 7.41 -31.26
C ILE A 121 15.89 8.75 -30.57
N LEU A 122 14.62 9.14 -30.43
CA LEU A 122 14.19 10.39 -29.80
C LEU A 122 13.00 10.20 -28.87
N CYS A 123 12.96 10.98 -27.79
CA CYS A 123 11.80 11.05 -26.90
C CYS A 123 10.59 11.71 -27.58
N ARG A 124 9.39 11.17 -27.34
CA ARG A 124 8.12 11.78 -27.74
C ARG A 124 7.94 13.18 -27.18
N GLU A 125 8.28 13.38 -25.91
CA GLU A 125 8.31 14.70 -25.26
C GLU A 125 9.53 14.80 -24.35
N PRO A 126 10.20 15.98 -24.25
CA PRO A 126 9.97 17.19 -25.06
C PRO A 126 10.70 17.16 -26.42
N CYS A 127 11.50 16.14 -26.71
CA CYS A 127 12.46 16.22 -27.82
C CYS A 127 11.79 16.33 -29.19
N LEU A 128 10.68 15.63 -29.43
CA LEU A 128 9.94 15.75 -30.68
C LEU A 128 9.32 17.15 -30.89
N SER A 129 9.04 17.89 -29.81
CA SER A 129 8.41 19.22 -29.87
C SER A 129 9.41 20.38 -29.87
N VAL A 130 10.70 20.11 -29.65
CA VAL A 130 11.74 21.13 -29.62
C VAL A 130 12.19 21.48 -31.05
N ASN A 131 12.00 22.75 -31.45
CA ASN A 131 12.36 23.27 -32.77
C ASN A 131 13.86 23.16 -33.13
N ALA A 132 14.75 22.88 -32.17
CA ALA A 132 16.20 22.78 -32.37
C ALA A 132 16.65 21.61 -33.25
N LEU A 133 15.77 20.64 -33.54
CA LEU A 133 16.06 19.49 -34.41
C LEU A 133 15.69 19.72 -35.89
N LYS A 134 15.12 20.89 -36.24
CA LYS A 134 14.68 21.20 -37.62
C LYS A 134 15.84 21.34 -38.62
N ASP A 135 17.03 21.70 -38.16
CA ASP A 135 18.20 21.91 -39.02
C ASP A 135 18.86 20.60 -39.50
N MET A 136 18.41 19.44 -38.98
CA MET A 136 18.99 18.12 -39.27
C MET A 136 18.30 17.37 -40.43
N ASN A 137 17.42 18.02 -41.19
CA ASN A 137 16.65 17.43 -42.30
C ASN A 137 15.84 16.16 -41.93
N TRP A 138 15.49 15.97 -40.65
CA TRP A 138 14.66 14.85 -40.21
C TRP A 138 13.18 15.18 -40.32
N ASP A 139 12.40 14.24 -40.84
CA ASP A 139 10.96 14.36 -40.92
C ASP A 139 10.33 13.91 -39.58
N LEU A 140 10.18 14.86 -38.66
CA LEU A 140 9.62 14.61 -37.31
C LEU A 140 8.20 14.01 -37.34
N SER A 141 7.48 14.12 -38.46
CA SER A 141 6.16 13.50 -38.62
C SER A 141 6.21 11.97 -38.72
N GLN A 142 7.37 11.40 -39.04
CA GLN A 142 7.60 9.96 -39.19
C GLN A 142 8.01 9.28 -37.87
N TRP A 143 7.87 9.96 -36.73
CA TRP A 143 8.19 9.36 -35.43
C TRP A 143 7.27 8.18 -35.14
N CYS A 144 7.87 7.01 -34.88
CA CYS A 144 7.17 5.79 -34.48
C CYS A 144 7.73 5.25 -33.16
N PRO A 145 6.90 4.77 -32.23
CA PRO A 145 7.36 4.29 -30.92
C PRO A 145 8.27 3.06 -31.06
N LEU A 146 9.26 2.92 -30.18
CA LEU A 146 10.14 1.73 -30.14
C LEU A 146 9.47 0.51 -29.52
N ILE A 147 8.44 0.73 -28.70
CA ILE A 147 7.57 -0.32 -28.15
C ILE A 147 6.23 -0.19 -28.86
N ASP A 148 5.88 -1.20 -29.64
CA ASP A 148 4.61 -1.28 -30.35
C ASP A 148 3.94 -2.62 -30.06
N ASP A 149 2.61 -2.61 -29.94
CA ASP A 149 1.83 -3.75 -29.49
C ASP A 149 2.46 -4.50 -28.29
N ARG A 150 2.93 -3.74 -27.29
CA ARG A 150 3.52 -4.26 -26.03
C ARG A 150 4.78 -5.14 -26.19
N CYS A 151 5.53 -4.99 -27.29
CA CYS A 151 6.87 -5.55 -27.47
C CYS A 151 7.81 -4.53 -28.13
N PHE A 152 9.12 -4.75 -28.05
CA PHE A 152 10.08 -3.93 -28.80
C PHE A 152 9.98 -4.24 -30.30
N LEU A 153 10.28 -3.26 -31.14
CA LEU A 153 10.36 -3.46 -32.59
C LEU A 153 11.40 -4.52 -32.96
N GLN A 154 11.07 -5.38 -33.94
CA GLN A 154 11.86 -6.56 -34.29
C GLN A 154 13.27 -6.26 -34.83
N TRP A 155 13.45 -5.10 -35.45
CA TRP A 155 14.76 -4.65 -35.93
C TRP A 155 15.69 -4.23 -34.79
N LEU A 156 15.13 -3.86 -33.64
CA LEU A 156 15.86 -3.48 -32.43
C LEU A 156 16.14 -4.71 -31.56
N VAL A 157 15.11 -5.50 -31.28
CA VAL A 157 15.19 -6.77 -30.55
C VAL A 157 14.37 -7.81 -31.29
N LYS A 158 15.03 -8.85 -31.82
CA LYS A 158 14.34 -9.88 -32.59
C LYS A 158 13.32 -10.61 -31.72
N ILE A 159 12.28 -11.14 -32.36
CA ILE A 159 11.37 -12.08 -31.71
C ILE A 159 11.93 -13.50 -31.92
N PRO A 160 12.04 -14.31 -30.87
CA PRO A 160 12.43 -15.72 -30.99
C PRO A 160 11.53 -16.46 -31.98
N SER A 161 12.12 -17.35 -32.77
CA SER A 161 11.36 -18.18 -33.73
C SER A 161 10.36 -19.11 -33.03
N GLU A 162 9.33 -19.57 -33.74
CA GLU A 162 8.34 -20.50 -33.18
C GLU A 162 8.97 -21.76 -32.57
N GLN A 163 10.01 -22.30 -33.20
CA GLN A 163 10.74 -23.47 -32.69
C GLN A 163 11.48 -23.17 -31.37
N GLU A 164 12.08 -21.99 -31.23
CA GLU A 164 12.70 -21.56 -29.98
C GLU A 164 11.66 -21.34 -28.89
N GLN A 165 10.49 -20.78 -29.23
CA GLN A 165 9.40 -20.57 -28.29
C GLN A 165 8.78 -21.88 -27.81
N LEU A 166 8.64 -22.89 -28.67
CA LEU A 166 8.15 -24.22 -28.30
C LEU A 166 9.12 -24.98 -27.40
N LYS A 167 10.44 -24.75 -27.57
CA LYS A 167 11.49 -25.32 -26.71
C LYS A 167 11.65 -24.58 -25.39
N ALA A 168 11.26 -23.31 -25.34
CA ALA A 168 11.31 -22.50 -24.14
C ALA A 168 10.28 -22.95 -23.10
N ARG A 169 10.51 -22.60 -21.84
CA ARG A 169 9.58 -22.89 -20.74
C ARG A 169 8.25 -22.19 -20.98
N GLN A 170 7.16 -22.97 -20.99
CA GLN A 170 5.79 -22.49 -21.16
C GLN A 170 5.27 -21.91 -19.85
N ILE A 171 5.55 -20.62 -19.64
CA ILE A 171 5.25 -19.94 -18.39
C ILE A 171 3.94 -19.14 -18.47
N SER A 172 3.07 -19.29 -17.47
CA SER A 172 1.83 -18.54 -17.36
C SER A 172 2.04 -17.17 -16.69
N ALA A 173 1.11 -16.24 -16.89
CA ALA A 173 1.12 -14.96 -16.19
C ALA A 173 1.10 -15.12 -14.65
N GLN A 174 0.38 -16.11 -14.12
CA GLN A 174 0.36 -16.39 -12.68
C GLN A 174 1.72 -16.86 -12.16
N GLN A 175 2.41 -17.74 -12.90
CA GLN A 175 3.76 -18.20 -12.54
C GLN A 175 4.77 -17.06 -12.57
N ILE A 176 4.65 -16.13 -13.53
CA ILE A 176 5.46 -14.90 -13.56
C ILE A 176 5.20 -14.04 -12.31
N ASN A 177 3.93 -13.85 -11.92
CA ASN A 177 3.60 -13.10 -10.71
C ASN A 177 4.26 -13.69 -9.47
N LYS A 178 4.17 -15.01 -9.34
CA LYS A 178 4.73 -15.74 -8.20
C LYS A 178 6.27 -15.64 -8.15
N VAL A 179 6.96 -15.80 -9.29
CA VAL A 179 8.43 -15.68 -9.31
C VAL A 179 8.89 -14.28 -8.95
N GLU A 180 8.20 -13.25 -9.46
CA GLU A 180 8.60 -11.87 -9.24
C GLU A 180 8.37 -11.44 -7.80
N GLU A 181 7.28 -11.91 -7.18
CA GLU A 181 7.05 -11.71 -5.76
C GLU A 181 8.14 -12.35 -4.90
N LEU A 182 8.57 -13.57 -5.25
CA LEU A 182 9.70 -14.22 -4.59
C LEU A 182 11.02 -13.45 -4.81
N TRP A 183 11.25 -12.89 -6.00
CA TRP A 183 12.45 -12.09 -6.28
C TRP A 183 12.57 -10.83 -5.42
N LYS A 184 11.47 -10.31 -4.86
CA LYS A 184 11.53 -9.17 -3.92
C LYS A 184 12.23 -9.52 -2.61
N THR A 185 12.16 -10.78 -2.19
CA THR A 185 12.77 -11.25 -0.94
C THR A 185 14.04 -12.06 -1.19
N ASN A 186 14.11 -12.79 -2.30
CA ASN A 186 15.25 -13.58 -2.72
C ASN A 186 15.46 -13.47 -4.24
N PRO A 187 16.37 -12.59 -4.70
CA PRO A 187 16.61 -12.33 -6.12
C PRO A 187 17.08 -13.54 -6.94
N ASP A 188 17.61 -14.58 -6.30
CA ASP A 188 18.22 -15.74 -6.95
C ASP A 188 17.27 -16.94 -7.10
N VAL A 189 15.99 -16.78 -6.74
CA VAL A 189 14.96 -17.82 -6.87
C VAL A 189 14.82 -18.26 -8.32
N SER A 190 14.95 -19.56 -8.56
CA SER A 190 14.72 -20.16 -9.88
C SER A 190 13.26 -20.64 -10.00
N PHE A 191 12.83 -20.92 -11.22
CA PHE A 191 11.50 -21.50 -11.46
C PHE A 191 11.35 -22.92 -10.91
N GLU A 192 12.45 -23.66 -10.73
CA GLU A 192 12.40 -25.00 -10.13
C GLU A 192 12.05 -24.92 -8.63
N ASP A 193 12.29 -23.78 -7.99
CA ASP A 193 11.90 -23.54 -6.60
C ASP A 193 10.39 -23.30 -6.44
N LEU A 194 9.69 -22.89 -7.50
CA LEU A 194 8.22 -22.71 -7.50
C LEU A 194 7.44 -24.03 -7.49
N GLU A 195 8.05 -25.11 -7.96
CA GLU A 195 7.44 -26.44 -8.05
C GLU A 195 7.57 -27.25 -6.75
N LYS A 196 8.26 -26.71 -5.73
CA LYS A 196 8.39 -27.36 -4.42
C LYS A 196 7.04 -27.33 -3.67
N PRO A 197 6.58 -28.46 -3.10
CA PRO A 197 5.34 -28.50 -2.34
C PRO A 197 5.44 -27.59 -1.10
N GLY A 198 4.45 -26.70 -0.93
CA GLY A 198 4.39 -25.70 0.16
C GLY A 198 4.49 -24.23 -0.28
N VAL A 199 4.74 -23.95 -1.56
CA VAL A 199 4.74 -22.58 -2.12
C VAL A 199 3.34 -22.17 -2.62
N ASP A 200 2.30 -22.99 -2.40
CA ASP A 200 0.97 -22.84 -3.03
C ASP A 200 -0.19 -22.56 -2.05
N ASP A 201 0.08 -21.83 -0.98
CA ASP A 201 -1.00 -21.34 -0.10
C ASP A 201 -1.51 -19.98 -0.62
N GLU A 202 -2.12 -19.97 -1.82
CA GLU A 202 -2.97 -18.83 -2.18
C GLU A 202 -4.14 -18.76 -1.20
N PRO A 203 -4.48 -17.57 -0.67
CA PRO A 203 -5.56 -17.43 0.29
C PRO A 203 -6.89 -17.86 -0.33
N GLN A 204 -7.73 -18.51 0.47
CA GLN A 204 -9.07 -18.89 0.04
C GLN A 204 -9.88 -17.64 -0.40
N SER A 205 -10.60 -17.75 -1.52
CA SER A 205 -11.45 -16.67 -2.02
C SER A 205 -12.59 -16.32 -1.06
N VAL A 206 -12.95 -15.03 -1.02
CA VAL A 206 -14.09 -14.54 -0.23
C VAL A 206 -15.42 -15.13 -0.73
N ALA A 207 -16.34 -15.39 0.21
CA ALA A 207 -17.61 -16.03 -0.06
C ALA A 207 -18.79 -15.11 0.30
N LEU A 208 -19.94 -15.34 -0.33
CA LEU A 208 -21.19 -14.62 0.01
C LEU A 208 -21.80 -15.10 1.33
N LYS A 209 -21.49 -16.34 1.74
CA LYS A 209 -21.98 -16.97 2.96
C LYS A 209 -20.84 -17.76 3.59
N TYR A 210 -20.82 -17.75 4.91
CA TYR A 210 -19.87 -18.50 5.72
C TYR A 210 -20.66 -19.41 6.66
N GLU A 211 -20.15 -20.60 6.91
CA GLU A 211 -20.73 -21.59 7.81
C GLU A 211 -20.73 -21.07 9.25
N ASP A 212 -19.61 -20.47 9.66
CA ASP A 212 -19.43 -19.87 10.98
C ASP A 212 -18.39 -18.73 10.95
N ALA A 213 -18.21 -18.09 12.11
CA ALA A 213 -17.25 -17.01 12.27
C ALA A 213 -15.78 -17.49 12.21
N CYS A 214 -15.51 -18.78 12.47
CA CYS A 214 -14.18 -19.36 12.33
C CYS A 214 -13.78 -19.48 10.86
N GLN A 215 -14.69 -19.93 9.99
CA GLN A 215 -14.49 -19.95 8.55
C GLN A 215 -14.27 -18.53 8.01
N TYR A 216 -15.04 -17.56 8.48
CA TYR A 216 -14.84 -16.15 8.14
C TYR A 216 -13.42 -15.68 8.51
N GLN A 217 -12.97 -15.97 9.74
CA GLN A 217 -11.61 -15.63 10.19
C GLN A 217 -10.53 -16.30 9.33
N ASN A 218 -10.67 -17.60 9.03
CA ASN A 218 -9.69 -18.35 8.24
C ASN A 218 -9.55 -17.82 6.81
N VAL A 219 -10.61 -17.25 6.24
CA VAL A 219 -10.58 -16.61 4.92
C VAL A 219 -9.96 -15.20 4.98
N PHE A 220 -10.38 -14.37 5.95
CA PHE A 220 -9.96 -12.97 5.99
C PHE A 220 -8.58 -12.73 6.65
N ALA A 221 -8.16 -13.56 7.61
CA ALA A 221 -6.90 -13.35 8.31
C ALA A 221 -5.67 -13.42 7.37
N PRO A 222 -5.56 -14.39 6.44
CA PRO A 222 -4.50 -14.40 5.44
C PRO A 222 -4.52 -13.16 4.53
N ILE A 223 -5.71 -12.71 4.12
CA ILE A 223 -5.87 -11.52 3.26
C ILE A 223 -5.34 -10.27 3.98
N PHE A 224 -5.69 -10.09 5.26
CA PHE A 224 -5.17 -8.95 6.04
C PHE A 224 -3.67 -9.02 6.23
N LYS A 225 -3.10 -10.22 6.38
CA LYS A 225 -1.65 -10.41 6.49
C LYS A 225 -0.94 -10.05 5.18
N LEU A 226 -1.46 -10.50 4.04
CA LEU A 226 -0.90 -10.15 2.72
C LEU A 226 -0.92 -8.64 2.49
N GLU A 227 -2.03 -7.96 2.80
CA GLU A 227 -2.12 -6.51 2.70
C GLU A 227 -1.17 -5.80 3.69
N ALA A 228 -1.02 -6.33 4.91
CA ALA A 228 -0.10 -5.79 5.91
C ALA A 228 1.36 -5.87 5.45
N ASP A 229 1.76 -7.03 4.93
CA ASP A 229 3.12 -7.28 4.42
C ASP A 229 3.39 -6.44 3.18
N TYR A 230 2.40 -6.30 2.28
CA TYR A 230 2.47 -5.43 1.11
C TYR A 230 2.62 -3.95 1.50
N GLU A 231 1.78 -3.42 2.40
CA GLU A 231 1.87 -2.03 2.86
C GLU A 231 3.21 -1.77 3.57
N LYS A 232 3.70 -2.75 4.35
CA LYS A 232 5.01 -2.65 5.02
C LYS A 232 6.14 -2.49 4.03
N MET A 233 6.21 -3.40 3.06
CA MET A 233 7.21 -3.35 1.99
C MET A 233 7.13 -2.03 1.21
N LEU A 234 5.91 -1.59 0.86
CA LEU A 234 5.70 -0.34 0.13
C LEU A 234 6.14 0.88 0.93
N LYS A 235 5.88 0.95 2.24
CA LYS A 235 6.35 2.06 3.08
C LYS A 235 7.86 2.03 3.27
N GLU A 236 8.43 0.89 3.62
CA GLU A 236 9.87 0.77 3.94
C GLU A 236 10.76 1.03 2.70
N SER A 237 10.28 0.72 1.49
CA SER A 237 10.97 0.99 0.23
C SER A 237 11.05 2.47 -0.17
N GLN A 238 10.30 3.36 0.49
CA GLN A 238 10.24 4.80 0.16
C GLN A 238 11.27 5.66 0.90
N SER A 239 12.25 5.03 1.54
CA SER A 239 13.33 5.71 2.23
C SER A 239 14.09 6.61 1.25
N LYS A 240 14.38 7.85 1.65
CA LYS A 240 15.14 8.81 0.83
C LYS A 240 16.39 9.24 1.54
N ASP A 241 17.51 9.15 0.84
CA ASP A 241 18.82 9.61 1.30
C ASP A 241 19.13 11.02 0.79
N ASN A 242 20.14 11.63 1.41
CA ASN A 242 20.68 12.95 1.06
C ASN A 242 19.62 14.06 1.01
N VAL A 243 18.70 14.03 1.95
CA VAL A 243 17.67 15.06 2.14
C VAL A 243 18.30 16.29 2.79
N THR A 244 17.90 17.45 2.28
CA THR A 244 18.26 18.75 2.85
C THR A 244 17.18 19.18 3.84
N ILE A 245 17.59 19.56 5.05
CA ILE A 245 16.71 19.97 6.14
C ILE A 245 16.92 21.44 6.47
N ARG A 246 15.81 22.13 6.74
CA ARG A 246 15.80 23.42 7.43
C ARG A 246 15.19 23.24 8.82
N TRP A 247 15.93 23.60 9.85
CA TRP A 247 15.49 23.51 11.24
C TRP A 247 14.71 24.74 11.68
N ASP A 248 13.70 24.55 12.52
CA ASP A 248 12.91 25.62 13.12
C ASP A 248 12.36 25.22 14.50
N PHE A 249 11.64 26.12 15.16
CA PHE A 249 10.88 25.85 16.38
C PHE A 249 9.39 26.08 16.15
N GLY A 250 8.58 25.11 16.56
CA GLY A 250 7.14 25.31 16.69
C GLY A 250 6.79 26.22 17.88
N LEU A 251 5.60 26.82 17.85
CA LEU A 251 5.07 27.64 18.97
C LEU A 251 4.95 26.83 20.28
N ASN A 252 4.86 25.51 20.17
CA ASN A 252 4.89 24.56 21.29
C ASN A 252 6.31 24.25 21.80
N LYS A 253 7.32 25.01 21.37
CA LYS A 253 8.75 24.84 21.71
C LYS A 253 9.38 23.51 21.26
N LYS A 254 8.72 22.76 20.38
CA LYS A 254 9.30 21.55 19.79
C LYS A 254 10.08 21.86 18.53
N ARG A 255 11.10 21.04 18.25
CA ARG A 255 11.90 21.11 17.04
C ARG A 255 11.08 20.69 15.82
N VAL A 256 11.15 21.48 14.76
CA VAL A 256 10.53 21.18 13.47
C VAL A 256 11.60 21.09 12.39
N ALA A 257 11.53 20.05 11.57
CA ALA A 257 12.35 19.84 10.38
C ALA A 257 11.49 20.12 9.13
N TYR A 258 11.97 21.00 8.26
CA TYR A 258 11.37 21.27 6.96
C TYR A 258 12.23 20.67 5.86
N PHE A 259 11.60 19.95 4.93
CA PHE A 259 12.29 19.30 3.81
C PHE A 259 11.34 19.15 2.62
N VAL A 260 11.87 19.10 1.42
CA VAL A 260 11.05 18.88 0.21
C VAL A 260 10.94 17.38 -0.05
N PHE A 261 9.72 16.89 -0.21
CA PHE A 261 9.48 15.51 -0.61
C PHE A 261 8.68 15.50 -1.92
N PRO A 262 9.37 15.39 -3.08
CA PRO A 262 8.70 15.47 -4.36
C PRO A 262 7.65 14.37 -4.49
N LYS A 263 6.46 14.72 -4.99
CA LYS A 263 5.41 13.75 -5.35
C LYS A 263 5.80 12.99 -6.61
N LYS A 264 6.84 12.17 -6.54
CA LYS A 264 7.35 11.47 -7.74
C LYS A 264 6.56 10.21 -8.11
N ASP A 265 5.66 9.69 -7.28
CA ASP A 265 4.80 8.56 -7.66
C ASP A 265 3.45 8.57 -6.94
N ASN A 266 2.42 8.07 -7.61
CA ASN A 266 1.01 8.17 -7.25
C ASN A 266 0.56 7.17 -6.17
N GLU A 267 1.48 6.47 -5.51
CA GLU A 267 1.16 5.28 -4.69
C GLU A 267 0.98 5.53 -3.20
N LEU A 268 1.82 6.37 -2.58
CA LEU A 268 1.64 6.80 -1.19
C LEU A 268 1.82 8.30 -1.09
N ARG A 269 0.79 8.96 -0.56
CA ARG A 269 0.83 10.39 -0.26
C ARG A 269 1.11 10.55 1.22
N LEU A 270 2.19 11.25 1.54
CA LEU A 270 2.40 11.80 2.88
C LEU A 270 1.14 12.55 3.31
N VAL A 271 0.66 12.29 4.51
CA VAL A 271 -0.45 12.99 5.13
C VAL A 271 -0.08 13.50 6.53
N PRO A 272 -0.72 14.57 7.01
CA PRO A 272 -0.54 15.00 8.40
C PRO A 272 -0.91 13.88 9.38
N GLY A 273 0.00 13.59 10.30
CA GLY A 273 -0.06 12.50 11.27
C GLY A 273 0.80 11.28 10.93
N ASP A 274 1.38 11.22 9.73
CA ASP A 274 2.35 10.17 9.38
C ASP A 274 3.61 10.26 10.25
N GLU A 275 4.21 9.12 10.53
CA GLU A 275 5.43 9.02 11.33
C GLU A 275 6.63 8.71 10.44
N LEU A 276 7.65 9.55 10.54
CA LEU A 276 8.91 9.40 9.83
C LEU A 276 10.06 9.24 10.82
N ARG A 277 11.07 8.50 10.41
CA ARG A 277 12.35 8.37 11.12
C ARG A 277 13.41 9.13 10.35
N TRP A 278 14.05 10.07 11.03
CA TRP A 278 15.26 10.71 10.53
C TRP A 278 16.49 9.95 10.97
N ARG A 279 17.45 9.83 10.06
CA ARG A 279 18.78 9.31 10.32
C ARG A 279 19.82 10.26 9.75
N TYR A 280 20.88 10.46 10.50
CA TYR A 280 22.11 11.11 10.09
C TYR A 280 23.25 10.16 10.40
N SER A 281 23.97 9.73 9.37
CA SER A 281 25.00 8.68 9.50
C SER A 281 26.26 9.15 10.25
N GLY A 282 26.40 10.46 10.47
CA GLY A 282 27.54 11.07 11.11
C GLY A 282 28.66 11.42 10.13
N GLU A 283 29.44 12.44 10.49
CA GLU A 283 30.70 12.82 9.84
C GLU A 283 31.76 13.06 10.94
N ALA A 284 33.02 13.31 10.56
CA ALA A 284 34.10 13.48 11.55
C ALA A 284 33.82 14.56 12.62
N ALA A 285 32.97 15.56 12.32
CA ALA A 285 32.57 16.63 13.23
C ALA A 285 31.28 16.36 14.02
N HIS A 286 30.42 15.43 13.57
CA HIS A 286 29.10 15.20 14.16
C HIS A 286 28.82 13.70 14.33
N PRO A 287 28.42 13.24 15.53
CA PRO A 287 28.07 11.84 15.73
C PRO A 287 26.84 11.45 14.91
N SER A 288 26.68 10.13 14.69
CA SER A 288 25.44 9.62 14.12
C SER A 288 24.25 9.98 15.01
N TRP A 289 23.12 10.28 14.38
CA TRP A 289 21.92 10.73 15.06
C TRP A 289 20.68 10.13 14.42
N GLN A 290 19.66 9.87 15.22
CA GLN A 290 18.35 9.48 14.72
C GLN A 290 17.24 10.01 15.63
N SER A 291 16.09 10.33 15.05
CA SER A 291 14.91 10.71 15.80
C SER A 291 13.63 10.43 15.02
N MET A 292 12.55 10.19 15.75
CA MET A 292 11.22 10.01 15.18
C MET A 292 10.46 11.33 15.21
N GLY A 293 9.64 11.57 14.21
CA GLY A 293 8.77 12.73 14.16
C GLY A 293 7.46 12.47 13.44
N HIS A 294 6.54 13.44 13.55
CA HIS A 294 5.22 13.39 12.94
C HIS A 294 5.02 14.52 11.94
N VAL A 295 4.39 14.20 10.81
CA VAL A 295 4.07 15.19 9.79
C VAL A 295 2.97 16.08 10.33
N ILE A 296 3.25 17.37 10.51
CA ILE A 296 2.26 18.33 11.00
C ILE A 296 1.56 19.04 9.85
N LYS A 297 2.27 19.28 8.75
CA LYS A 297 1.76 20.02 7.59
C LYS A 297 2.53 19.68 6.33
N LEU A 298 1.81 19.75 5.21
CA LEU A 298 2.37 19.75 3.86
C LEU A 298 2.03 21.10 3.23
N THR A 299 3.03 21.78 2.68
CA THR A 299 2.82 23.04 1.96
C THR A 299 2.45 22.79 0.50
N ALA A 300 1.93 23.82 -0.18
CA ALA A 300 1.63 23.76 -1.61
C ALA A 300 2.88 23.56 -2.49
N GLN A 301 4.07 23.84 -1.96
CA GLN A 301 5.37 23.71 -2.63
C GLN A 301 6.07 22.37 -2.33
N GLU A 302 5.33 21.38 -1.80
CA GLU A 302 5.86 20.05 -1.45
C GLU A 302 6.91 20.06 -0.33
N GLU A 303 7.04 21.18 0.40
CA GLU A 303 7.77 21.25 1.67
C GLU A 303 6.92 20.58 2.76
N VAL A 304 7.49 19.57 3.39
CA VAL A 304 6.95 18.82 4.51
C VAL A 304 7.49 19.41 5.80
N ALA A 305 6.60 19.70 6.75
CA ALA A 305 6.97 20.07 8.11
C ALA A 305 6.79 18.86 9.02
N LEU A 306 7.90 18.41 9.64
CA LEU A 306 7.91 17.30 10.59
C LEU A 306 8.28 17.80 11.98
N GLU A 307 7.40 17.59 12.96
CA GLU A 307 7.69 17.85 14.37
C GLU A 307 8.40 16.63 14.98
N LEU A 308 9.57 16.83 15.59
CA LEU A 308 10.30 15.76 16.27
C LEU A 308 9.66 15.43 17.62
N ARG A 309 9.71 14.14 18.01
CA ARG A 309 9.30 13.71 19.35
C ARG A 309 10.25 14.20 20.44
N ALA A 310 11.56 14.06 20.20
CA ALA A 310 12.61 14.51 21.10
C ALA A 310 13.37 15.66 20.44
N SER A 311 13.53 16.76 21.18
CA SER A 311 14.27 17.96 20.72
C SER A 311 15.73 18.00 21.21
N GLN A 312 16.15 17.03 22.04
CA GLN A 312 17.50 16.94 22.55
C GLN A 312 18.45 16.28 21.54
N GLY A 313 19.70 16.75 21.48
CA GLY A 313 20.75 16.17 20.64
C GLY A 313 20.56 16.33 19.13
N VAL A 314 19.66 17.22 18.69
CA VAL A 314 19.42 17.49 17.27
C VAL A 314 20.62 18.26 16.67
N PRO A 315 21.23 17.79 15.56
CA PRO A 315 22.33 18.48 14.89
C PRO A 315 21.81 19.67 14.06
N VAL A 316 21.47 20.75 14.75
CA VAL A 316 20.82 21.94 14.16
C VAL A 316 21.73 22.77 13.25
N ASP A 317 23.03 22.55 13.33
CA ASP A 317 24.08 23.15 12.51
C ASP A 317 24.34 22.38 11.20
N VAL A 318 23.74 21.19 11.04
CA VAL A 318 23.84 20.37 9.84
C VAL A 318 22.52 20.41 9.07
N ASN A 319 22.61 20.69 7.77
CA ASN A 319 21.44 20.86 6.89
C ASN A 319 21.38 19.86 5.73
N HIS A 320 22.39 19.02 5.52
CA HIS A 320 22.49 18.07 4.39
C HIS A 320 22.89 16.66 4.86
N GLY A 321 22.80 15.66 3.98
CA GLY A 321 23.26 14.30 4.29
C GLY A 321 22.33 13.51 5.21
N PHE A 322 21.09 13.95 5.39
CA PHE A 322 20.09 13.21 6.17
C PHE A 322 19.37 12.18 5.31
N SER A 323 18.92 11.11 5.95
CA SER A 323 17.99 10.14 5.38
C SER A 323 16.67 10.15 6.13
N VAL A 324 15.57 9.97 5.42
CA VAL A 324 14.22 9.87 5.98
C VAL A 324 13.59 8.55 5.59
N ASP A 325 13.15 7.79 6.58
CA ASP A 325 12.45 6.52 6.40
C ASP A 325 10.99 6.65 6.83
N PHE A 326 10.08 5.99 6.12
CA PHE A 326 8.70 5.85 6.56
C PHE A 326 8.60 4.78 7.64
N VAL A 327 7.96 5.13 8.76
CA VAL A 327 7.73 4.16 9.83
C VAL A 327 6.40 3.45 9.56
N TRP A 328 6.46 2.21 9.10
CA TRP A 328 5.28 1.36 9.01
C TRP A 328 4.78 0.98 10.42
N LYS A 329 3.46 0.89 10.56
CA LYS A 329 2.80 0.45 11.79
C LYS A 329 1.73 -0.57 11.47
N SER A 330 1.81 -1.71 12.15
CA SER A 330 0.84 -2.80 12.05
C SER A 330 -0.52 -2.50 12.69
N THR A 331 -0.68 -1.38 13.39
CA THR A 331 -1.81 -1.14 14.31
C THR A 331 -3.21 -1.33 13.68
N SER A 332 -3.41 -0.93 12.43
CA SER A 332 -4.67 -1.17 11.71
C SER A 332 -4.91 -2.66 11.48
N PHE A 333 -3.90 -3.36 10.96
CA PHE A 333 -3.94 -4.79 10.68
C PHE A 333 -4.06 -5.65 11.94
N ASP A 334 -3.35 -5.29 13.01
CA ASP A 334 -3.46 -5.95 14.31
C ASP A 334 -4.88 -5.82 14.87
N ARG A 335 -5.53 -4.65 14.69
CA ARG A 335 -6.93 -4.44 15.08
C ARG A 335 -7.90 -5.23 14.22
N MET A 336 -7.66 -5.31 12.91
CA MET A 336 -8.49 -6.11 12.00
C MET A 336 -8.41 -7.60 12.34
N GLN A 337 -7.20 -8.12 12.56
CA GLN A 337 -6.99 -9.51 13.01
C GLN A 337 -7.55 -9.76 14.41
N GLY A 338 -7.39 -8.80 15.32
CA GLY A 338 -7.98 -8.86 16.66
C GLY A 338 -9.51 -8.91 16.59
N ALA A 339 -10.13 -8.09 15.74
CA ALA A 339 -11.58 -8.04 15.55
C ALA A 339 -12.13 -9.34 14.97
N THR A 340 -11.48 -9.95 13.96
CA THR A 340 -11.94 -11.23 13.41
C THR A 340 -11.75 -12.38 14.40
N LYS A 341 -10.68 -12.34 15.20
CA LYS A 341 -10.51 -13.29 16.30
C LYS A 341 -11.62 -13.15 17.34
N THR A 342 -11.93 -11.92 17.78
CA THR A 342 -13.04 -11.67 18.72
C THR A 342 -14.37 -12.11 18.12
N PHE A 343 -14.64 -11.81 16.85
CA PHE A 343 -15.85 -12.28 16.15
C PHE A 343 -15.99 -13.80 16.13
N ALA A 344 -14.88 -14.53 15.99
CA ALA A 344 -14.88 -15.99 16.00
C ALA A 344 -15.10 -16.61 17.38
N VAL A 345 -14.67 -15.95 18.46
CA VAL A 345 -14.63 -16.55 19.82
C VAL A 345 -15.63 -15.96 20.81
N ASP A 346 -16.14 -14.75 20.55
CA ASP A 346 -17.04 -14.03 21.44
C ASP A 346 -18.40 -13.80 20.78
N GLU A 347 -19.40 -14.57 21.22
CA GLU A 347 -20.78 -14.49 20.72
C GLU A 347 -21.45 -13.14 21.05
N THR A 348 -20.92 -12.38 22.02
CA THR A 348 -21.43 -11.05 22.40
C THR A 348 -20.81 -9.90 21.61
N SER A 349 -19.87 -10.21 20.72
CA SER A 349 -19.14 -9.22 19.91
C SER A 349 -20.02 -8.48 18.89
N VAL A 350 -21.19 -9.04 18.57
CA VAL A 350 -22.16 -8.47 17.62
C VAL A 350 -23.52 -8.31 18.27
N SER A 351 -24.19 -7.21 17.96
CA SER A 351 -25.55 -6.92 18.40
C SER A 351 -26.44 -6.66 17.19
N GLY A 352 -27.64 -7.23 17.17
CA GLY A 352 -28.70 -6.84 16.23
C GLY A 352 -29.58 -5.71 16.78
N PRO A 353 -30.48 -5.11 15.98
CA PRO A 353 -30.75 -5.31 14.55
C PRO A 353 -29.84 -4.44 13.65
N ILE A 354 -29.67 -4.83 12.38
CA ILE A 354 -28.85 -4.11 11.40
C ILE A 354 -29.76 -3.27 10.49
N SER A 355 -29.35 -2.04 10.19
CA SER A 355 -30.00 -1.15 9.21
C SER A 355 -28.96 -0.56 8.27
N LEU A 356 -29.28 -0.50 6.98
CA LEU A 356 -28.42 0.09 5.94
C LEU A 356 -29.08 1.37 5.41
N ILE A 357 -28.34 2.47 5.42
CA ILE A 357 -28.78 3.76 4.88
C ILE A 357 -27.95 4.05 3.63
N GLN A 358 -28.62 4.14 2.47
CA GLN A 358 -28.00 4.48 1.20
C GLN A 358 -28.58 5.78 0.65
N GLY A 359 -27.73 6.66 0.14
CA GLY A 359 -28.14 7.93 -0.47
C GLY A 359 -27.10 8.46 -1.47
N PRO A 360 -27.52 9.06 -2.60
CA PRO A 360 -26.61 9.79 -3.48
C PRO A 360 -25.88 10.97 -2.79
N PRO A 361 -24.80 11.50 -3.38
CA PRO A 361 -24.14 12.70 -2.86
C PRO A 361 -25.15 13.86 -2.72
N GLY A 362 -25.13 14.53 -1.57
CA GLY A 362 -26.02 15.66 -1.29
C GLY A 362 -27.40 15.30 -0.71
N THR A 363 -27.76 14.03 -0.57
CA THR A 363 -29.06 13.63 0.03
C THR A 363 -29.07 13.64 1.57
N GLY A 364 -28.07 14.26 2.19
CA GLY A 364 -28.07 14.50 3.62
C GLY A 364 -27.77 13.27 4.49
N ILE A 365 -27.09 12.23 3.97
CA ILE A 365 -26.70 11.03 4.75
C ILE A 365 -26.11 11.40 6.12
N THR A 366 -25.14 12.33 6.13
CA THR A 366 -24.51 12.79 7.38
C THR A 366 -25.48 13.46 8.34
N VAL A 367 -26.46 14.19 7.82
CA VAL A 367 -27.50 14.85 8.62
C VAL A 367 -28.45 13.82 9.23
N THR A 368 -28.87 12.83 8.44
CA THR A 368 -29.69 11.71 8.90
C THR A 368 -28.97 10.88 9.95
N SER A 369 -27.71 10.49 9.72
CA SER A 369 -26.90 9.76 10.72
C SER A 369 -26.71 10.56 12.00
N SER A 370 -26.51 11.87 11.90
CA SER A 370 -26.40 12.77 13.05
C SER A 370 -27.67 12.78 13.90
N ALA A 371 -28.84 12.88 13.27
CA ALA A 371 -30.13 12.85 13.96
C ALA A 371 -30.36 11.50 14.68
N LEU A 372 -29.99 10.39 14.05
CA LEU A 372 -30.08 9.06 14.67
C LEU A 372 -29.21 8.95 15.92
N VAL A 373 -27.93 9.34 15.84
CA VAL A 373 -27.04 9.33 17.01
C VAL A 373 -27.56 10.23 18.13
N TYR A 374 -28.15 11.39 17.80
CA TYR A 374 -28.78 12.26 18.79
C TYR A 374 -29.94 11.58 19.53
N HIS A 375 -30.85 10.92 18.80
CA HIS A 375 -31.98 10.23 19.41
C HIS A 375 -31.55 9.03 20.25
N MET A 376 -30.58 8.24 19.79
CA MET A 376 -30.01 7.11 20.55
C MET A 376 -29.35 7.59 21.85
N ALA A 377 -28.55 8.67 21.80
CA ALA A 377 -27.93 9.25 22.98
C ALA A 377 -28.99 9.75 23.99
N LYS A 378 -30.07 10.39 23.50
CA LYS A 378 -31.18 10.87 24.36
C LYS A 378 -31.93 9.73 25.04
N GLN A 379 -32.01 8.56 24.39
CA GLN A 379 -32.60 7.35 24.96
C GLN A 379 -31.69 6.63 25.95
N GLY A 380 -30.49 7.18 26.24
CA GLY A 380 -29.55 6.58 27.18
C GLY A 380 -28.80 5.37 26.65
N GLN A 381 -28.82 5.13 25.32
CA GLN A 381 -28.17 3.97 24.69
C GLN A 381 -26.64 4.11 24.54
N GLY A 382 -26.01 5.04 25.26
CA GLY A 382 -24.56 5.09 25.36
C GLY A 382 -23.97 6.49 25.43
N GLN A 383 -22.66 6.52 25.68
CA GLN A 383 -21.85 7.72 25.75
C GLN A 383 -21.07 7.91 24.45
N VAL A 384 -21.22 9.06 23.78
CA VAL A 384 -20.50 9.34 22.54
C VAL A 384 -19.17 10.02 22.86
N VAL A 385 -18.06 9.37 22.50
CA VAL A 385 -16.70 9.91 22.65
C VAL A 385 -16.06 10.03 21.27
N ARG A 386 -15.34 11.13 21.01
CA ARG A 386 -14.52 11.32 19.80
C ARG A 386 -13.04 11.09 20.09
N PRO A 387 -12.52 9.86 19.91
CA PRO A 387 -11.10 9.58 20.00
C PRO A 387 -10.37 9.98 18.70
N TYR A 388 -9.12 10.41 18.84
CA TYR A 388 -8.16 10.51 17.74
C TYR A 388 -7.04 9.48 17.97
N ALA A 389 -6.42 9.02 16.88
CA ALA A 389 -5.12 8.37 17.00
C ALA A 389 -4.10 9.37 17.57
N LYS A 390 -3.23 8.93 18.48
CA LYS A 390 -2.25 9.79 19.15
C LYS A 390 -1.37 10.58 18.17
N SER A 391 -1.03 10.00 17.02
CA SER A 391 -0.23 10.68 15.98
C SER A 391 -0.96 11.84 15.30
N ARG A 392 -2.28 11.95 15.46
CA ARG A 392 -3.12 12.99 14.87
C ARG A 392 -3.51 14.09 15.87
N GLU A 393 -3.08 14.01 17.13
CA GLU A 393 -3.38 15.04 18.14
C GLU A 393 -2.77 16.40 17.81
N ALA A 394 -1.66 16.43 17.06
CA ALA A 394 -1.04 17.68 16.58
C ALA A 394 -1.70 18.27 15.32
N VAL A 395 -2.70 17.59 14.75
CA VAL A 395 -3.36 18.02 13.51
C VAL A 395 -4.55 18.93 13.85
N SER A 396 -4.43 20.21 13.49
CA SER A 396 -5.48 21.21 13.66
C SER A 396 -6.81 20.75 13.05
N SER A 397 -7.92 20.96 13.78
CA SER A 397 -9.26 20.62 13.33
C SER A 397 -10.30 21.66 13.78
N PRO A 398 -11.31 21.99 12.96
CA PRO A 398 -12.41 22.88 13.38
C PRO A 398 -13.19 22.41 14.60
N VAL A 399 -13.04 21.14 14.98
CA VAL A 399 -13.74 20.50 16.11
C VAL A 399 -12.76 19.99 17.18
N GLU A 400 -11.56 20.55 17.26
CA GLU A 400 -10.52 20.15 18.21
C GLU A 400 -11.00 20.18 19.67
N ASN A 401 -11.83 21.16 20.02
CA ASN A 401 -12.45 21.31 21.34
C ASN A 401 -13.36 20.14 21.75
N LEU A 402 -13.81 19.31 20.81
CA LEU A 402 -14.63 18.12 21.06
C LEU A 402 -13.80 16.84 21.27
N THR A 403 -12.48 16.90 21.09
CA THR A 403 -11.63 15.72 21.17
C THR A 403 -11.31 15.35 22.61
N LEU A 404 -11.14 14.04 22.86
CA LEU A 404 -10.85 13.54 24.21
C LEU A 404 -9.58 14.16 24.81
N HIS A 405 -8.50 14.29 24.03
CA HIS A 405 -7.23 14.84 24.51
C HIS A 405 -7.35 16.33 24.86
N TYR A 406 -8.07 17.12 24.05
CA TYR A 406 -8.35 18.51 24.36
C TYR A 406 -9.17 18.62 25.64
N GLN A 407 -10.25 17.85 25.76
CA GLN A 407 -11.12 17.92 26.93
C GLN A 407 -10.37 17.52 28.20
N VAL A 408 -9.62 16.41 28.19
CA VAL A 408 -8.80 15.99 29.34
C VAL A 408 -7.82 17.08 29.78
N ARG A 409 -7.23 17.82 28.83
CA ARG A 409 -6.33 18.94 29.11
C ARG A 409 -7.05 20.14 29.74
N HIS A 410 -8.33 20.32 29.46
CA HIS A 410 -9.13 21.49 29.87
C HIS A 410 -10.20 21.18 30.93
N LEU A 411 -10.24 19.96 31.49
CA LEU A 411 -11.12 19.61 32.61
C LEU A 411 -10.78 20.44 33.86
N ASP A 412 -11.82 21.01 34.49
CA ASP A 412 -11.67 21.81 35.71
C ASP A 412 -12.13 21.00 36.93
N THR A 413 -11.19 20.28 37.54
CA THR A 413 -11.42 19.46 38.76
C THR A 413 -10.25 19.63 39.74
N SER A 414 -10.44 19.31 41.03
CA SER A 414 -9.40 19.45 42.08
C SER A 414 -8.11 18.68 41.78
N ASP A 415 -8.21 17.59 41.02
CA ASP A 415 -7.12 16.71 40.62
C ASP A 415 -6.31 17.24 39.40
N LYS A 416 -6.71 18.41 38.85
CA LYS A 416 -6.04 19.14 37.76
C LYS A 416 -4.59 19.49 38.05
N SER A 417 -4.25 19.80 39.30
CA SER A 417 -2.92 20.33 39.63
C SER A 417 -1.80 19.31 39.39
N GLU A 418 -2.05 18.02 39.63
CA GLU A 418 -1.05 16.97 39.52
C GLU A 418 -0.93 16.46 38.08
N LEU A 419 -2.07 16.23 37.40
CA LEU A 419 -2.05 15.85 35.98
C LEU A 419 -1.44 16.96 35.12
N HIS A 420 -1.73 18.23 35.41
CA HIS A 420 -1.13 19.37 34.70
C HIS A 420 0.37 19.46 34.97
N LYS A 421 0.84 19.20 36.20
CA LYS A 421 2.28 19.14 36.50
C LYS A 421 2.97 18.02 35.71
N LEU A 422 2.39 16.82 35.68
CA LEU A 422 2.92 15.70 34.91
C LEU A 422 2.91 15.98 33.40
N GLN A 423 1.85 16.62 32.89
CA GLN A 423 1.78 17.00 31.48
C GLN A 423 2.79 18.10 31.15
N GLN A 424 2.96 19.09 32.03
CA GLN A 424 3.95 20.15 31.87
C GLN A 424 5.38 19.60 31.91
N LEU A 425 5.68 18.69 32.86
CA LEU A 425 6.96 17.98 32.93
C LEU A 425 7.24 17.22 31.64
N LYS A 426 6.23 16.53 31.10
CA LYS A 426 6.33 15.82 29.83
C LYS A 426 6.54 16.76 28.64
N ASP A 427 5.85 17.90 28.61
CA ASP A 427 5.99 18.89 27.55
C ASP A 427 7.39 19.56 27.61
N GLU A 428 7.96 19.76 28.80
CA GLU A 428 9.29 20.34 29.01
C GLU A 428 10.44 19.35 28.76
N GLN A 429 10.29 18.10 29.18
CA GLN A 429 11.34 17.08 29.12
C GLN A 429 11.22 16.13 27.91
N GLY A 430 10.08 16.12 27.22
CA GLY A 430 9.76 15.21 26.11
C GLY A 430 9.30 13.82 26.56
N GLU A 431 9.82 13.34 27.69
CA GLU A 431 9.48 12.04 28.29
C GLU A 431 9.23 12.17 29.80
N LEU A 432 8.65 11.12 30.39
CA LEU A 432 8.40 11.02 31.83
C LEU A 432 9.14 9.81 32.40
N SER A 433 9.53 9.88 33.68
CA SER A 433 10.08 8.73 34.40
C SER A 433 9.08 7.57 34.45
N SER A 434 9.53 6.33 34.60
CA SER A 434 8.62 5.16 34.67
C SER A 434 7.59 5.27 35.80
N SER A 435 7.96 5.89 36.93
CA SER A 435 7.03 6.19 38.03
C SER A 435 6.00 7.25 37.65
N ASP A 436 6.44 8.33 36.99
CA ASP A 436 5.56 9.41 36.54
C ASP A 436 4.62 8.97 35.41
N VAL A 437 5.07 8.08 34.52
CA VAL A 437 4.22 7.46 33.50
C VAL A 437 3.11 6.64 34.15
N SER A 438 3.44 5.83 35.16
CA SER A 438 2.45 5.04 35.90
C SER A 438 1.44 5.93 36.62
N LEU A 439 1.92 7.00 37.27
CA LEU A 439 1.07 7.97 37.95
C LEU A 439 0.17 8.74 36.98
N HIS A 440 0.73 9.19 35.86
CA HIS A 440 0.02 9.88 34.77
C HIS A 440 -1.08 8.99 34.18
N PHE A 441 -0.78 7.72 33.91
CA PHE A 441 -1.76 6.76 33.40
C PHE A 441 -2.90 6.53 34.41
N LYS A 442 -2.56 6.30 35.68
CA LYS A 442 -3.54 6.09 36.75
C LYS A 442 -4.48 7.29 36.92
N ARG A 443 -3.96 8.51 36.79
CA ARG A 443 -4.76 9.73 36.89
C ARG A 443 -5.66 9.90 35.67
N ILE A 444 -5.13 9.72 34.45
CA ILE A 444 -5.92 9.75 33.21
C ILE A 444 -7.05 8.73 33.27
N SER A 445 -6.78 7.49 33.68
CA SER A 445 -7.81 6.44 33.76
C SER A 445 -8.96 6.81 34.71
N GLY A 446 -8.67 7.52 35.80
CA GLY A 446 -9.71 8.04 36.69
C GLY A 446 -10.58 9.11 36.04
N PHE A 447 -9.99 9.94 35.16
CA PHE A 447 -10.69 11.01 34.45
C PHE A 447 -11.42 10.58 33.19
N LEU A 448 -11.06 9.45 32.58
CA LEU A 448 -11.69 8.97 31.34
C LEU A 448 -13.21 8.84 31.50
N ASN A 449 -13.71 8.41 32.65
CA ASN A 449 -15.14 8.32 32.93
C ASN A 449 -15.83 9.69 32.97
N THR A 450 -15.16 10.71 33.53
CA THR A 450 -15.69 12.08 33.60
C THR A 450 -15.56 12.80 32.26
N ALA A 451 -14.42 12.67 31.60
CA ALA A 451 -14.17 13.21 30.27
C ALA A 451 -15.17 12.64 29.25
N ALA A 452 -15.43 11.33 29.31
CA ALA A 452 -16.41 10.68 28.46
C ALA A 452 -17.77 11.38 28.55
N GLN A 453 -18.27 11.68 29.77
CA GLN A 453 -19.53 12.40 29.98
C GLN A 453 -19.58 13.77 29.31
N PHE A 454 -18.49 14.56 29.38
CA PHE A 454 -18.39 15.86 28.71
C PHE A 454 -18.32 15.74 27.18
N VAL A 455 -17.60 14.74 26.65
CA VAL A 455 -17.57 14.49 25.21
C VAL A 455 -18.97 14.12 24.72
N VAL A 456 -19.72 13.31 25.47
CA VAL A 456 -21.12 12.98 25.13
C VAL A 456 -21.93 14.24 25.03
N ALA A 457 -21.94 15.09 26.07
CA ALA A 457 -22.77 16.28 26.09
C ALA A 457 -22.46 17.22 24.91
N ALA A 458 -21.18 17.41 24.59
CA ALA A 458 -20.76 18.26 23.49
C ALA A 458 -21.10 17.68 22.11
N VAL A 459 -20.95 16.36 21.93
CA VAL A 459 -21.31 15.67 20.69
C VAL A 459 -22.83 15.60 20.52
N THR A 460 -23.58 15.32 21.58
CA THR A 460 -25.05 15.37 21.58
C THR A 460 -25.56 16.78 21.29
N GLY A 461 -24.94 17.83 21.83
CA GLY A 461 -25.29 19.23 21.51
C GLY A 461 -24.96 19.63 20.06
N TYR A 462 -23.84 19.14 19.52
CA TYR A 462 -23.48 19.30 18.12
C TYR A 462 -24.52 18.63 17.20
N PHE A 463 -24.88 17.37 17.49
CA PHE A 463 -25.90 16.65 16.73
C PHE A 463 -27.30 17.24 16.90
N HIS A 464 -27.64 17.78 18.07
CA HIS A 464 -28.87 18.53 18.30
C HIS A 464 -28.96 19.74 17.36
N SER A 465 -27.87 20.50 17.23
CA SER A 465 -27.80 21.66 16.36
C SER A 465 -27.99 21.28 14.88
N ILE A 466 -27.40 20.15 14.46
CA ILE A 466 -27.60 19.59 13.11
C ILE A 466 -29.04 19.12 12.90
N ALA A 467 -29.63 18.42 13.87
CA ALA A 467 -31.02 17.94 13.79
C ALA A 467 -32.04 19.10 13.75
N CYS A 468 -31.82 20.15 14.55
CA CYS A 468 -32.61 21.37 14.51
C CYS A 468 -32.46 22.11 13.17
N ALA A 469 -31.24 22.18 12.63
CA ALA A 469 -30.99 22.75 11.31
C ALA A 469 -31.66 21.92 10.18
N ALA A 470 -31.70 20.59 10.31
CA ALA A 470 -32.41 19.71 9.39
C ALA A 470 -33.93 19.95 9.44
N ASN A 471 -34.52 20.01 10.63
CA ASN A 471 -35.96 20.27 10.82
C ASN A 471 -36.37 21.67 10.34
N SER A 472 -35.48 22.66 10.42
CA SER A 472 -35.75 24.01 9.90
C SER A 472 -35.87 24.07 8.36
N LYS A 473 -35.42 23.02 7.65
CA LYS A 473 -35.49 22.92 6.18
C LYS A 473 -36.61 22.01 5.65
N GLY A 474 -37.54 21.56 6.51
CA GLY A 474 -38.72 20.80 6.08
C GLY A 474 -38.36 19.40 5.53
N VAL A 475 -37.74 18.56 6.36
CA VAL A 475 -37.48 17.15 6.00
C VAL A 475 -38.73 16.32 6.28
N ASP A 476 -39.28 15.74 5.22
CA ASP A 476 -40.49 14.89 5.19
C ASP A 476 -40.44 13.66 6.11
N GLY A 477 -41.63 13.13 6.42
CA GLY A 477 -41.95 12.06 7.39
C GLY A 477 -41.14 10.74 7.36
N SER A 478 -40.21 10.58 6.41
CA SER A 478 -39.21 9.50 6.35
C SER A 478 -38.40 9.30 7.64
N LEU A 479 -38.13 10.36 8.41
CA LEU A 479 -37.39 10.27 9.67
C LEU A 479 -38.21 9.58 10.76
N GLN A 480 -39.55 9.70 10.74
CA GLN A 480 -40.41 8.96 11.68
C GLN A 480 -40.48 7.47 11.32
N ASP A 481 -40.48 7.12 10.04
CA ASP A 481 -40.46 5.73 9.58
C ASP A 481 -39.12 5.03 9.88
N ILE A 482 -38.00 5.76 9.83
CA ILE A 482 -36.68 5.25 10.25
C ILE A 482 -36.59 5.09 11.78
N LEU A 483 -37.28 5.92 12.56
CA LEU A 483 -37.30 5.88 14.03
C LEU A 483 -38.36 4.91 14.61
N SER A 484 -39.34 4.50 13.81
CA SER A 484 -40.42 3.56 14.16
C SER A 484 -39.92 2.20 14.72
N PRO A 485 -38.88 1.55 14.13
CA PRO A 485 -38.30 0.33 14.67
C PRO A 485 -37.65 0.52 16.06
N PHE A 486 -37.12 1.72 16.34
CA PHE A 486 -36.52 2.03 17.64
C PHE A 486 -37.58 2.30 18.72
N ASN A 487 -38.74 2.85 18.35
CA ASN A 487 -39.87 3.04 19.27
C ASN A 487 -40.59 1.73 19.62
N THR A 488 -40.49 0.69 18.79
CA THR A 488 -41.11 -0.63 19.02
C THR A 488 -40.25 -1.57 19.86
N MET A 489 -38.97 -1.25 20.09
CA MET A 489 -38.07 -2.04 20.93
C MET A 489 -38.20 -1.78 22.44
N VAL A 490 -39.10 -0.90 22.88
CA VAL A 490 -39.41 -0.68 24.30
C VAL A 490 -40.91 -0.57 24.52
N GLN A 491 -41.63 -1.70 24.45
CA GLN A 491 -42.85 -1.85 25.24
C GLN A 491 -42.45 -2.40 26.61
N PRO A 492 -42.84 -1.77 27.73
CA PRO A 492 -42.70 -2.40 29.04
C PRO A 492 -43.53 -3.69 29.02
N TRP A 493 -42.97 -4.79 29.51
CA TRP A 493 -43.74 -5.96 29.90
C TRP A 493 -44.74 -5.57 31.01
N SER A 494 -45.92 -5.10 30.62
CA SER A 494 -47.09 -5.00 31.47
C SER A 494 -48.05 -6.14 31.15
N TYR A 495 -48.12 -7.08 32.08
CA TYR A 495 -49.14 -8.12 32.21
C TYR A 495 -50.55 -7.54 31.97
N CYS A 496 -51.30 -8.09 31.02
CA CYS A 496 -52.77 -8.15 31.10
C CYS A 496 -53.33 -9.28 30.22
N ARG A 497 -54.14 -10.14 30.85
CA ARG A 497 -54.84 -11.31 30.28
C ARG A 497 -56.05 -10.92 29.41
N SER A 498 -56.33 -11.77 28.42
CA SER A 498 -57.58 -11.99 27.65
C SER A 498 -58.08 -10.81 26.81
N SER A 499 -58.53 -10.95 25.56
CA SER A 499 -59.39 -11.99 24.97
C SER A 499 -59.46 -11.86 23.43
N ASN A 500 -59.55 -13.00 22.74
CA ASN A 500 -60.20 -13.29 21.42
C ASN A 500 -59.85 -12.49 20.14
N GLY A 501 -59.38 -13.22 19.11
CA GLY A 501 -59.84 -13.06 17.70
C GLY A 501 -58.79 -12.68 16.64
N PRO A 502 -58.78 -13.26 15.41
CA PRO A 502 -57.62 -13.27 14.51
C PRO A 502 -57.75 -12.39 13.24
N ASN A 503 -56.63 -12.30 12.50
CA ASN A 503 -56.40 -11.75 11.15
C ASN A 503 -56.24 -10.23 11.03
N GLU A 504 -55.09 -9.79 10.47
CA GLU A 504 -55.06 -9.26 9.10
C GLU A 504 -53.61 -9.08 8.59
N ARG A 505 -53.35 -9.66 7.41
CA ARG A 505 -52.20 -9.36 6.55
C ARG A 505 -52.49 -8.08 5.79
N ILE A 506 -51.59 -7.12 5.71
CA ILE A 506 -51.55 -6.16 4.59
C ILE A 506 -50.11 -5.71 4.32
N PHE A 507 -49.51 -6.22 3.24
CA PHE A 507 -48.62 -5.43 2.38
C PHE A 507 -49.51 -4.64 1.41
N PRO A 508 -49.07 -3.48 0.89
CA PRO A 508 -48.81 -3.50 -0.55
C PRO A 508 -47.64 -2.62 -1.04
N SER A 509 -47.06 -3.17 -2.13
CA SER A 509 -46.41 -2.56 -3.32
C SER A 509 -45.43 -1.40 -3.17
#